data_AF-A0A1F8ECT7-F1
#
_entry.id   AF-A0A1F8ECT7-F1
#
_cell.length_a   1.000
_cell.length_b   1.000
_cell.length_c   1.000
_cell.angle_alpha   90.00
_cell.angle_beta   90.00
_cell.angle_gamma   90.00
#
_symmetry.space_group_name_H-M   'P 1'
#
loop_
_entity.id
_entity.type
_entity.pdbx_description
1 polymer ?
#
loop_
_entity_poly.entity_id
_entity_poly.type
_entity_poly.pdbx_seq_one_letter_code
_entity_poly.pdbx_strand_id
1 'polypeptide(L)'
;MMTPNEAEKIINNYGAALGVGTNGTARLISLLPASKAKIRYAFYVYIAELVKNSQLTKEIGNNLVGAYIGLRSFIDDKKADKFNKIHRQIEEEVKTKNNSDIDTEEKKEYMDFIKEVYGIMADMAEINDYIRECQEDI
;
A
#
# COMPACT_ATOMS: atom_id res chain seq x y z
N MET A 1 -2.51 7.89 23.23
CA MET A 1 -1.94 6.61 22.75
C MET A 1 -3.07 5.84 22.11
N MET A 2 -2.85 5.20 20.94
CA MET A 2 -3.90 4.43 20.25
C MET A 2 -4.08 3.07 20.93
N THR A 3 -5.32 2.62 21.10
CA THR A 3 -5.62 1.28 21.63
C THR A 3 -5.60 0.21 20.52
N PRO A 4 -5.41 -1.07 20.84
CA PRO A 4 -5.45 -2.14 19.84
C PRO A 4 -6.77 -2.20 19.04
N ASN A 5 -7.92 -1.99 19.71
CA ASN A 5 -9.22 -1.98 19.04
C ASN A 5 -9.37 -0.80 18.06
N GLU A 6 -8.82 0.37 18.40
CA GLU A 6 -8.79 1.52 17.49
C GLU A 6 -7.88 1.25 16.29
N ALA A 7 -6.73 0.61 16.52
CA ALA A 7 -5.79 0.23 15.49
C ALA A 7 -6.41 -0.76 14.50
N GLU A 8 -7.03 -1.83 15.00
CA GLU A 8 -7.73 -2.84 14.20
C GLU A 8 -8.83 -2.18 13.33
N LYS A 9 -9.63 -1.28 13.92
CA LYS A 9 -10.67 -0.55 13.18
C LYS A 9 -10.10 0.29 12.04
N ILE A 10 -8.96 0.97 12.26
CA ILE A 10 -8.29 1.74 11.22
C ILE A 10 -7.78 0.81 10.11
N ILE A 11 -7.15 -0.31 10.46
CA ILE A 11 -6.63 -1.30 9.51
C ILE A 11 -7.77 -1.90 8.67
N ASN A 12 -8.89 -2.25 9.30
CA ASN A 12 -10.06 -2.81 8.59
C ASN A 12 -10.68 -1.80 7.62
N ASN A 13 -10.85 -0.55 8.03
CA ASN A 13 -11.33 0.52 7.14
C ASN A 13 -10.34 0.78 5.99
N TYR A 14 -9.04 0.69 6.27
CA TYR A 14 -8.00 0.82 5.26
C TYR A 14 -8.01 -0.37 4.27
N GLY A 15 -8.24 -1.58 4.76
CA GLY A 15 -8.44 -2.77 3.94
C GLY A 15 -9.61 -2.61 2.97
N ALA A 16 -10.70 -1.97 3.38
CA ALA A 16 -11.80 -1.61 2.47
C ALA A 16 -11.34 -0.63 1.39
N ALA A 17 -10.54 0.39 1.74
CA ALA A 17 -9.97 1.33 0.76
C ALA A 17 -9.01 0.64 -0.24
N LEU A 18 -8.27 -0.39 0.19
CA LEU A 18 -7.48 -1.25 -0.70
C LEU A 18 -8.36 -2.04 -1.67
N GLY A 19 -9.61 -2.35 -1.32
CA GLY A 19 -10.56 -3.04 -2.20
C GLY A 19 -11.20 -2.13 -3.27
N VAL A 20 -11.38 -0.83 -3.01
CA VAL A 20 -12.26 0.06 -3.80
C VAL A 20 -11.55 0.79 -4.97
N GLY A 21 -10.24 0.61 -5.15
CA GLY A 21 -9.43 1.44 -6.05
C GLY A 21 -8.76 0.74 -7.24
N THR A 22 -9.28 -0.36 -7.79
CA THR A 22 -8.54 -1.20 -8.75
C THR A 22 -8.57 -0.72 -10.21
N ASN A 23 -8.98 0.51 -10.52
CA ASN A 23 -9.00 1.04 -11.90
C ASN A 23 -7.61 1.39 -12.47
N GLY A 24 -6.56 0.91 -11.81
CA GLY A 24 -5.16 1.07 -12.18
C GLY A 24 -4.25 0.84 -10.98
N THR A 25 -2.99 1.24 -11.13
CA THR A 25 -1.93 0.96 -10.15
C THR A 25 -1.82 2.02 -9.05
N ALA A 26 -2.25 3.26 -9.31
CA ALA A 26 -2.27 4.34 -8.33
C ALA A 26 -3.65 4.44 -7.65
N ARG A 27 -3.66 4.70 -6.34
CA ARG A 27 -4.88 4.83 -5.53
C ARG A 27 -5.04 6.28 -5.09
N LEU A 28 -6.29 6.72 -4.97
CA LEU A 28 -6.63 8.08 -4.56
C LEU A 28 -6.45 8.23 -3.06
N ILE A 29 -5.63 9.18 -2.61
CA ILE A 29 -5.38 9.42 -1.19
C ILE A 29 -6.65 9.83 -0.42
N SER A 30 -7.62 10.44 -1.11
CA SER A 30 -8.93 10.79 -0.53
C SER A 30 -9.77 9.59 -0.10
N LEU A 31 -9.45 8.39 -0.58
CA LEU A 31 -10.09 7.14 -0.15
C LEU A 31 -9.56 6.63 1.19
N LEU A 32 -8.45 7.17 1.69
CA LEU A 32 -7.90 6.71 2.96
C LEU A 32 -8.81 7.14 4.13
N PRO A 33 -9.11 6.23 5.07
CA PRO A 33 -9.92 6.57 6.24
C PRO A 33 -9.16 7.42 7.28
N ALA A 34 -7.85 7.55 7.11
CA ALA A 34 -6.93 8.26 8.00
C ALA A 34 -5.66 8.66 7.25
N SER A 35 -4.84 9.54 7.83
CA SER A 35 -3.54 9.87 7.26
C SER A 35 -2.63 8.63 7.21
N LYS A 36 -1.70 8.57 6.23
CA LYS A 36 -0.73 7.48 6.10
C LYS A 36 0.04 7.21 7.39
N ALA A 37 0.48 8.26 8.08
CA ALA A 37 1.19 8.13 9.35
C ALA A 37 0.33 7.45 10.43
N LYS A 38 -0.97 7.79 10.49
CA LYS A 38 -1.90 7.18 11.45
C LYS A 38 -2.18 5.71 11.11
N ILE A 39 -2.25 5.36 9.83
CA ILE A 39 -2.38 3.98 9.37
C ILE A 39 -1.13 3.17 9.73
N ARG A 40 0.08 3.70 9.45
CA ARG A 40 1.35 3.04 9.83
C ARG A 40 1.42 2.77 11.32
N TYR A 41 1.07 3.75 12.14
CA TYR A 41 1.03 3.57 13.59
C TYR A 41 0.00 2.53 14.04
N ALA A 42 -1.17 2.45 13.38
CA ALA A 42 -2.15 1.41 13.64
C ALA A 42 -1.58 0.00 13.37
N PHE A 43 -0.83 -0.19 12.28
CA PHE A 43 -0.17 -1.47 12.02
C PHE A 43 0.78 -1.88 13.15
N TYR A 44 1.60 -0.95 13.65
CA TYR A 44 2.52 -1.26 14.76
C TYR A 44 1.78 -1.66 16.02
N VAL A 45 0.78 -0.88 16.44
CA VAL A 45 -0.02 -1.16 17.65
C VAL A 45 -0.71 -2.52 17.53
N TYR A 46 -1.28 -2.84 16.36
CA TYR A 46 -1.97 -4.10 16.14
C TYR A 46 -1.01 -5.30 16.10
N ILE A 47 0.14 -5.18 15.45
CA ILE A 47 1.17 -6.22 15.42
C ILE A 47 1.69 -6.52 16.82
N ALA A 48 2.01 -5.48 17.61
CA ALA A 48 2.48 -5.67 18.98
C ALA A 48 1.45 -6.42 19.83
N GLU A 49 0.16 -6.10 19.69
CA GLU A 49 -0.91 -6.82 20.40
C GLU A 49 -1.02 -8.28 19.96
N LEU A 50 -0.95 -8.56 18.66
CA LEU A 50 -0.98 -9.93 18.15
C LEU A 50 0.21 -10.76 18.64
N VAL A 51 1.40 -10.18 18.70
CA VAL A 51 2.61 -10.84 19.19
C VAL A 51 2.51 -11.11 20.69
N LYS A 52 2.13 -10.11 21.48
CA LYS A 52 1.94 -10.22 22.93
C LYS A 52 0.94 -11.33 23.33
N ASN A 53 -0.10 -11.55 22.53
CA ASN A 53 -1.10 -12.59 22.78
C ASN A 53 -0.81 -13.91 22.06
N SER A 54 0.36 -14.07 21.42
CA SER A 54 0.74 -15.26 20.65
C SER A 54 -0.25 -15.59 19.51
N GLN A 55 -0.85 -14.56 18.91
CA GLN A 55 -1.83 -14.66 17.82
C GLN A 55 -1.24 -14.36 16.44
N LEU A 56 -0.02 -13.80 16.35
CA LEU A 56 0.62 -13.51 15.07
C LEU A 56 1.11 -14.80 14.39
N THR A 57 0.31 -15.33 13.46
CA THR A 57 0.72 -16.43 12.57
C THR A 57 1.49 -15.90 11.35
N LYS A 58 2.23 -16.78 10.66
CA LYS A 58 2.90 -16.45 9.40
C LYS A 58 1.93 -15.90 8.34
N GLU A 59 0.73 -16.46 8.27
CA GLU A 59 -0.31 -16.02 7.33
C GLU A 59 -0.79 -14.61 7.67
N ILE A 60 -1.11 -14.35 8.94
CA ILE A 60 -1.52 -13.02 9.40
C ILE A 60 -0.41 -11.99 9.15
N GLY A 61 0.84 -12.34 9.50
CA GLY A 61 2.00 -11.49 9.25
C GLY A 61 2.15 -11.14 7.76
N ASN A 62 2.10 -12.13 6.88
CA ASN A 62 2.19 -11.91 5.43
C ASN A 62 1.05 -11.01 4.91
N ASN A 63 -0.18 -11.20 5.38
CA ASN A 63 -1.32 -10.38 5.00
C ASN A 63 -1.16 -8.93 5.46
N LEU A 64 -0.67 -8.72 6.69
CA LEU A 64 -0.39 -7.38 7.22
C LEU A 64 0.74 -6.70 6.46
N VAL A 65 1.82 -7.41 6.15
CA VAL A 65 2.94 -6.91 5.32
C VAL A 65 2.43 -6.47 3.95
N GLY A 66 1.66 -7.32 3.26
CA GLY A 66 1.09 -7.00 1.95
C GLY A 66 0.18 -5.78 1.98
N ALA A 67 -0.70 -5.68 2.99
CA ALA A 67 -1.57 -4.54 3.18
C ALA A 67 -0.77 -3.25 3.47
N TYR A 68 0.25 -3.33 4.31
CA TYR A 68 1.11 -2.19 4.67
C TYR A 68 1.84 -1.62 3.45
N ILE A 69 2.46 -2.49 2.64
CA ILE A 69 3.15 -2.11 1.40
C ILE A 69 2.20 -1.38 0.44
N GLY A 70 0.93 -1.78 0.39
CA GLY A 70 -0.09 -1.12 -0.41
C GLY A 70 -0.27 0.37 -0.10
N LEU A 71 0.17 0.86 1.06
CA LEU A 71 -0.07 2.23 1.51
C LEU A 71 0.66 3.27 0.64
N ARG A 72 1.81 2.90 0.04
CA ARG A 72 2.53 3.78 -0.88
C ARG A 72 1.75 4.11 -2.14
N SER A 73 0.92 3.19 -2.60
CA SER A 73 0.12 3.39 -3.83
C SER A 73 -0.93 4.50 -3.72
N PHE A 74 -1.30 4.92 -2.49
CA PHE A 74 -2.22 6.04 -2.27
C PHE A 74 -1.51 7.38 -2.46
N ILE A 75 -1.77 8.11 -3.54
CA ILE A 75 -1.14 9.38 -3.86
C ILE A 75 -2.18 10.47 -4.09
N ASP A 76 -1.72 11.71 -4.28
CA ASP A 76 -2.61 12.82 -4.65
C ASP A 76 -3.55 12.43 -5.78
N ASP A 77 -4.84 12.73 -5.63
CA ASP A 77 -5.90 12.25 -6.52
C ASP A 77 -5.65 12.65 -7.98
N LYS A 78 -5.16 13.86 -8.24
CA LYS A 78 -4.88 14.32 -9.61
C LYS A 78 -3.75 13.51 -10.23
N LYS A 79 -2.72 13.17 -9.44
CA LYS A 79 -1.63 12.29 -9.88
C LYS A 79 -2.11 10.86 -10.09
N ALA A 80 -2.97 10.35 -9.20
CA ALA A 80 -3.55 9.02 -9.33
C ALA A 80 -4.36 8.90 -10.63
N ASP A 81 -5.21 9.88 -10.93
CA ASP A 81 -5.99 9.92 -12.16
C ASP A 81 -5.09 9.95 -13.42
N LYS A 82 -4.03 10.78 -13.40
CA LYS A 82 -3.03 10.81 -14.48
C LYS A 82 -2.38 9.46 -14.69
N PHE A 83 -1.84 8.85 -13.64
CA PHE A 83 -1.13 7.57 -13.73
C PHE A 83 -2.05 6.41 -14.11
N ASN A 84 -3.29 6.39 -13.61
CA ASN A 84 -4.27 5.38 -14.01
C ASN A 84 -4.71 5.54 -15.47
N LYS A 85 -4.74 6.77 -16.01
CA LYS A 85 -4.96 6.99 -17.44
C LYS A 85 -3.79 6.45 -18.27
N ILE A 86 -2.56 6.76 -17.90
CA ILE A 86 -1.35 6.26 -18.59
C ILE A 86 -1.30 4.73 -18.53
N HIS A 87 -1.59 4.14 -17.37
CA HIS A 87 -1.66 2.69 -17.20
C HIS A 87 -2.63 2.04 -18.20
N ARG A 88 -3.85 2.59 -18.32
CA ARG A 88 -4.84 2.09 -19.30
C ARG A 88 -4.35 2.21 -20.74
N GLN A 89 -3.72 3.31 -21.10
CA GLN A 89 -3.14 3.48 -22.44
C GLN A 89 -2.05 2.44 -22.71
N ILE A 90 -1.15 2.21 -21.76
CA ILE A 90 -0.10 1.17 -21.87
C ILE A 90 -0.72 -0.23 -22.01
N GLU A 91 -1.75 -0.56 -21.22
CA GLU A 91 -2.44 -1.84 -21.37
C GLU A 91 -3.06 -2.00 -22.76
N GLU A 92 -3.65 -0.94 -23.31
CA GLU A 92 -4.22 -0.94 -24.66
C GLU A 92 -3.15 -1.08 -25.74
N GLU A 93 -1.99 -0.43 -25.61
CA GLU A 93 -0.83 -0.64 -26.50
C GLU A 93 -0.43 -2.12 -26.55
N VAL A 94 -0.27 -2.72 -25.38
CA VAL A 94 0.15 -4.12 -25.25
C VAL A 94 -0.91 -5.06 -25.85
N LYS A 95 -2.19 -4.79 -25.61
CA LYS A 95 -3.31 -5.61 -26.13
C LYS A 95 -3.45 -5.50 -27.65
N THR A 96 -3.31 -4.31 -28.21
CA THR A 96 -3.58 -4.03 -29.64
C THR A 96 -2.34 -4.14 -30.53
N LYS A 97 -1.13 -4.18 -29.95
CA LYS A 97 0.16 -4.07 -30.66
C LYS A 97 0.29 -2.78 -31.51
N ASN A 98 -0.55 -1.79 -31.26
CA ASN A 98 -0.42 -0.47 -31.83
C ASN A 98 0.34 0.40 -30.83
N ASN A 99 1.30 1.19 -31.32
CA ASN A 99 1.87 2.27 -30.51
C ASN A 99 0.75 3.28 -30.25
N SER A 100 0.49 3.59 -28.98
CA SER A 100 -0.38 4.71 -28.63
C SER A 100 0.48 5.97 -28.50
N ASP A 101 -0.12 7.14 -28.71
CA ASP A 101 0.58 8.42 -28.65
C ASP A 101 0.85 8.86 -27.19
N ILE A 102 1.36 7.95 -26.34
CA ILE A 102 1.78 8.32 -24.99
C ILE A 102 3.06 9.13 -25.12
N ASP A 103 3.05 10.32 -24.52
CA ASP A 103 4.24 11.13 -24.42
C ASP A 103 5.36 10.37 -23.66
N THR A 104 6.58 10.44 -24.19
CA THR A 104 7.71 9.64 -23.66
C THR A 104 8.07 10.06 -22.23
N GLU A 105 7.86 11.33 -21.87
CA GLU A 105 8.10 11.85 -20.53
C GLU A 105 7.01 11.40 -19.55
N GLU A 106 5.73 11.43 -19.95
CA GLU A 106 4.63 10.89 -19.14
C GLU A 106 4.79 9.38 -18.87
N LYS A 107 5.21 8.61 -19.88
CA LYS A 107 5.50 7.18 -19.72
C LYS A 107 6.65 6.95 -18.75
N LYS A 108 7.70 7.77 -18.84
CA LYS A 108 8.84 7.70 -17.91
C LYS A 108 8.43 8.03 -16.48
N GLU A 109 7.66 9.11 -16.27
CA GLU A 109 7.16 9.51 -14.95
C GLU A 109 6.33 8.38 -14.31
N TYR A 110 5.42 7.76 -15.08
CA TYR A 110 4.67 6.61 -14.63
C TYR A 110 5.57 5.41 -14.28
N MET A 111 6.54 5.08 -15.12
CA MET A 111 7.46 3.97 -14.85
C MET A 111 8.33 4.20 -13.60
N ASP A 112 8.73 5.45 -13.35
CA ASP A 112 9.47 5.81 -12.14
C ASP A 112 8.56 5.74 -10.90
N PHE A 113 7.29 6.15 -11.00
CA PHE A 113 6.30 5.91 -9.95
C PHE A 113 6.12 4.41 -9.66
N ILE A 114 6.02 3.57 -10.70
CA ILE A 114 5.93 2.11 -10.53
C ILE A 114 7.17 1.58 -9.82
N LYS A 115 8.37 2.02 -10.18
CA LYS A 115 9.59 1.62 -9.44
C LYS A 115 9.58 2.10 -8.00
N GLU A 116 9.00 3.26 -7.69
CA GLU A 116 8.92 3.76 -6.32
C GLU A 116 7.92 2.97 -5.48
N VAL A 117 6.73 2.70 -6.02
CA VAL A 117 5.67 1.93 -5.33
C VAL A 117 6.03 0.45 -5.24
N TYR A 118 6.61 -0.13 -6.31
CA TYR A 118 7.04 -1.52 -6.36
C TYR A 118 8.49 -1.74 -5.94
N GLY A 119 9.20 -0.67 -5.56
CA GLY A 119 10.50 -0.69 -4.86
C GLY A 119 10.37 -1.15 -3.41
N ILE A 120 9.50 -2.15 -3.20
CA ILE A 120 8.84 -2.65 -1.99
C ILE A 120 9.81 -3.04 -0.87
N MET A 121 11.10 -3.14 -1.17
CA MET A 121 12.12 -3.58 -0.23
C MET A 121 12.17 -2.75 1.05
N ALA A 122 12.00 -1.42 0.97
CA ALA A 122 12.09 -0.57 2.15
C ALA A 122 10.92 -0.75 3.13
N ASP A 123 9.67 -0.72 2.64
CA ASP A 123 8.48 -0.91 3.50
C ASP A 123 8.36 -2.33 4.01
N MET A 124 8.73 -3.30 3.16
CA MET A 124 8.76 -4.70 3.54
C MET A 124 9.81 -4.94 4.63
N ALA A 125 11.02 -4.37 4.50
CA ALA A 125 12.04 -4.46 5.54
C ALA A 125 11.54 -3.83 6.83
N GLU A 126 11.01 -2.61 6.77
CA GLU A 126 10.50 -1.88 7.93
C GLU A 126 9.50 -2.69 8.77
N ILE A 127 8.44 -3.20 8.16
CA ILE A 127 7.40 -3.91 8.93
C ILE A 127 7.86 -5.29 9.40
N ASN A 128 8.74 -5.96 8.64
CA ASN A 128 9.31 -7.24 9.07
C ASN A 128 10.31 -7.07 10.22
N ASP A 129 11.13 -6.02 10.19
CA ASP A 129 12.04 -5.69 11.28
C ASP A 129 11.24 -5.38 12.55
N TYR A 130 10.14 -4.63 12.43
CA TYR A 130 9.25 -4.36 13.58
C TYR A 130 8.61 -5.63 14.14
N ILE A 131 8.15 -6.55 13.29
CA ILE A 131 7.62 -7.85 13.72
C ILE A 131 8.69 -8.63 14.51
N ARG A 132 9.93 -8.66 14.00
CA ARG A 132 11.06 -9.33 14.66
C ARG A 132 11.34 -8.71 16.02
N GLU A 133 11.44 -7.38 16.11
CA GLU A 133 11.68 -6.66 17.37
C GLU A 133 10.61 -7.02 18.42
N CYS A 134 9.33 -7.01 18.03
CA CYS A 134 8.24 -7.40 18.93
C CYS A 134 8.33 -8.86 19.42
N GLN A 135 8.90 -9.76 18.62
CA GLN A 135 9.08 -11.17 18.97
C GLN A 135 10.30 -11.41 19.88
N GLU A 136 11.32 -10.55 19.81
CA GLU A 136 12.52 -10.62 20.65
C GLU A 136 12.29 -10.02 22.05
N ASP A 137 11.28 -9.17 22.21
CA ASP A 137 10.91 -8.51 23.48
C ASP A 137 10.00 -9.36 24.41
N ILE A 138 9.70 -10.61 24.06
CA ILE A 138 8.88 -11.57 24.86
C ILE A 138 9.77 -12.64 25.49
#